data_AF-A0A075MNV4-F1
#
_entry.id   AF-A0A075MNV4-F1
#
_cell.length_a   1.000
_cell.length_b   1.000
_cell.length_c   1.000
_cell.angle_alpha   90.00
_cell.angle_beta   90.00
_cell.angle_gamma   90.00
#
_symmetry.space_group_name_H-M   'P 1'
#
loop_
_entity.id
_entity.type
_entity.pdbx_description
1 polymer ?
#
loop_
_entity_poly.entity_id
_entity_poly.type
_entity_poly.pdbx_seq_one_letter_code
_entity_poly.pdbx_strand_id
1 'polypeptide(L)'
;MKYYLDSEISKVAIIKTVESETHKKIWDILAEKGGDLKLTPLQIRLLVHKSLENFSRLHKNYGILPDDVSLMPNVENMYANIWSGGNTLQIQVWVSIKKKNSPADGPPRGNDLRILSTSAKFATYIKTELLTFDHDFIAFEQEIRKTFGLDIINGGTIPHTY
;
A
#
# COMPACT_ATOMS: atom_id res chain seq x y z
N MET A 1 -23.33 -7.92 -11.47
CA MET A 1 -22.05 -7.48 -10.89
C MET A 1 -21.97 -5.97 -11.11
N LYS A 2 -22.38 -5.17 -10.12
CA LYS A 2 -22.32 -3.70 -10.21
C LYS A 2 -20.86 -3.29 -9.98
N TYR A 3 -20.20 -2.77 -11.00
CA TYR A 3 -18.86 -2.21 -10.87
C TYR A 3 -18.95 -0.97 -9.95
N TYR A 4 -18.22 -0.98 -8.84
CA TYR A 4 -18.12 0.09 -7.83
C TYR A 4 -17.43 1.38 -8.35
N LEU A 5 -17.53 1.66 -9.65
CA LEU A 5 -16.83 2.79 -10.27
C LEU A 5 -17.65 4.08 -10.28
N ASP A 6 -18.94 4.03 -9.93
CA ASP A 6 -19.90 5.10 -10.24
C ASP A 6 -20.50 5.80 -9.00
N SER A 7 -19.65 6.16 -8.02
CA SER A 7 -20.08 7.00 -6.88
C SER A 7 -19.35 8.34 -6.87
N GLU A 8 -20.10 9.41 -6.55
CA GLU A 8 -19.69 10.81 -6.36
C GLU A 8 -18.67 11.03 -5.20
N ILE A 9 -18.00 9.97 -4.76
CA ILE A 9 -17.01 10.02 -3.69
C ILE A 9 -15.71 10.52 -4.32
N SER A 10 -15.10 11.55 -3.72
CA SER A 10 -13.74 11.97 -4.05
C SER A 10 -12.77 10.81 -3.83
N LYS A 11 -12.40 10.11 -4.90
CA LYS A 11 -11.49 8.97 -4.85
C LYS A 11 -10.06 9.47 -4.76
N VAL A 12 -9.41 9.20 -3.64
CA VAL A 12 -7.98 9.46 -3.46
C VAL A 12 -7.24 8.15 -3.67
N ALA A 13 -6.35 8.11 -4.66
CA ALA A 13 -5.45 6.98 -4.85
C ALA A 13 -4.20 7.18 -3.96
N ILE A 14 -3.92 6.21 -3.10
CA ILE A 14 -2.66 6.14 -2.35
C ILE A 14 -1.72 5.22 -3.14
N ILE A 15 -0.66 5.78 -3.71
CA ILE A 15 0.33 4.99 -4.45
C ILE A 15 1.22 4.24 -3.46
N LYS A 16 1.03 2.92 -3.33
CA LYS A 16 1.94 2.05 -2.53
C LYS A 16 3.18 1.59 -3.32
N THR A 17 3.11 1.50 -4.63
CA THR A 17 4.02 0.60 -5.35
C THR A 17 4.76 1.28 -6.48
N VAL A 18 4.44 2.54 -6.76
CA VAL A 18 4.95 3.16 -7.97
C VAL A 18 6.26 3.85 -7.66
N GLU A 19 6.43 4.81 -6.75
CA GLU A 19 7.71 5.55 -6.66
C GLU A 19 8.99 4.71 -6.46
N SER A 20 9.15 3.94 -5.39
CA SER A 20 10.43 3.23 -5.14
C SER A 20 10.68 2.10 -6.15
N GLU A 21 9.63 1.36 -6.48
CA GLU A 21 9.66 0.28 -7.46
C GLU A 21 9.84 0.83 -8.88
N THR A 22 9.29 2.00 -9.18
CA THR A 22 9.45 2.71 -10.47
C THR A 22 10.82 3.35 -10.54
N HIS A 23 11.37 3.91 -9.47
CA HIS A 23 12.76 4.38 -9.46
C HIS A 23 13.72 3.24 -9.78
N LYS A 24 13.54 2.08 -9.12
CA LYS A 24 14.38 0.90 -9.36
C LYS A 24 14.15 0.31 -10.75
N LYS A 25 12.89 0.09 -11.16
CA LYS A 25 12.54 -0.48 -12.47
C LYS A 25 12.89 0.46 -13.63
N ILE A 26 12.74 1.78 -13.49
CA ILE A 26 13.17 2.76 -14.49
C ILE A 26 14.68 2.64 -14.70
N TRP A 27 15.46 2.58 -13.63
CA TRP A 27 16.90 2.38 -13.73
C TRP A 27 17.23 1.07 -14.44
N ASP A 28 16.66 -0.05 -13.99
CA ASP A 28 16.95 -1.37 -14.53
C ASP A 28 16.59 -1.46 -16.03
N ILE A 29 15.41 -0.97 -16.43
CA ILE A 29 14.95 -0.95 -17.83
C ILE A 29 15.82 -0.02 -18.68
N LEU A 30 16.13 1.19 -18.21
CA LEU A 30 16.92 2.15 -18.98
C LEU A 30 18.40 1.77 -19.06
N ALA A 31 18.93 1.05 -18.05
CA ALA A 31 20.28 0.50 -18.10
C ALA A 31 20.36 -0.66 -19.10
N GLU A 32 19.38 -1.58 -19.09
CA GLU A 32 19.28 -2.68 -20.04
C GLU A 32 19.14 -2.17 -21.48
N LYS A 33 18.15 -1.30 -21.74
CA LYS A 33 17.93 -0.71 -23.07
C LYS A 33 19.01 0.26 -23.49
N GLY A 34 19.64 0.93 -22.53
CA GLY A 34 20.80 1.79 -22.77
C GLY A 34 21.99 1.00 -23.31
N GLY A 35 22.18 -0.24 -22.85
CA GLY A 35 23.14 -1.18 -23.42
C GLY A 35 22.86 -1.49 -24.89
N ASP A 36 21.60 -1.86 -25.21
CA ASP A 36 21.15 -2.14 -26.58
C ASP A 36 21.36 -0.93 -27.53
N LEU A 37 21.12 0.28 -27.03
CA LEU A 37 21.19 1.54 -27.78
C LEU A 37 22.57 2.22 -27.73
N LYS A 38 23.58 1.59 -27.10
CA LYS A 38 24.93 2.15 -26.91
C LYS A 38 24.94 3.53 -26.26
N LEU A 39 24.03 3.77 -25.32
CA LEU A 39 24.00 4.99 -24.53
C LEU A 39 25.12 5.00 -23.49
N THR A 40 25.70 6.17 -23.28
CA THR A 40 26.66 6.37 -22.19
C THR A 40 25.96 6.35 -20.82
N PRO A 41 26.66 6.02 -19.72
CA PRO A 41 26.09 6.07 -18.38
C PRO A 41 25.49 7.45 -18.01
N LEU A 42 26.07 8.54 -18.52
CA LEU A 42 25.56 9.89 -18.29
C LEU A 42 24.21 10.11 -18.98
N GLN A 43 24.05 9.63 -20.22
CA GLN A 43 22.78 9.72 -20.95
C GLN A 43 21.67 8.90 -20.26
N ILE A 44 22.01 7.72 -19.74
CA ILE A 44 21.07 6.90 -18.96
C ILE A 44 20.61 7.65 -17.70
N ARG A 45 21.54 8.27 -16.95
CA ARG A 45 21.19 9.09 -15.77
C ARG A 45 20.27 10.26 -16.09
N LEU A 46 20.49 10.94 -17.21
CA LEU A 46 19.61 12.04 -17.67
C LEU A 46 18.20 11.53 -18.01
N LEU A 47 18.09 10.37 -18.67
CA LEU A 47 16.79 9.76 -18.99
C LEU A 47 16.04 9.31 -17.74
N VAL A 48 16.75 8.76 -16.75
CA VAL A 48 16.17 8.41 -15.44
C VAL A 48 15.60 9.66 -14.79
N HIS A 49 16.40 10.73 -14.65
CA HIS A 49 15.93 11.99 -14.06
C HIS A 49 14.67 12.53 -14.75
N LYS A 50 14.66 12.56 -16.09
CA LYS A 50 13.50 13.03 -16.87
C LYS A 50 12.27 12.14 -16.67
N SER A 51 12.47 10.84 -16.54
CA SER A 51 11.39 9.88 -16.26
C SER A 51 10.82 10.07 -14.86
N LEU A 52 11.65 10.34 -13.86
CA LEU A 52 11.21 10.65 -12.49
C LEU A 52 10.39 11.94 -12.45
N GLU A 53 10.84 12.99 -13.15
CA GLU A 53 10.10 14.25 -13.22
C GLU A 53 8.72 14.06 -13.87
N ASN A 54 8.64 13.31 -14.97
CA ASN A 54 7.38 12.97 -15.61
C ASN A 54 6.47 12.13 -14.70
N PHE A 55 7.05 11.20 -13.95
CA PHE A 55 6.32 10.40 -12.99
C PHE A 55 5.73 11.26 -11.87
N SER A 56 6.52 12.18 -11.31
CA SER A 56 6.05 13.16 -10.30
C SER A 56 4.91 14.04 -10.83
N ARG A 57 4.89 14.40 -12.12
CA ARG A 57 3.78 15.14 -12.74
C ARG A 57 2.46 14.36 -12.74
N LEU A 58 2.50 13.02 -12.79
CA LEU A 58 1.28 12.21 -12.65
C LEU A 58 0.62 12.43 -11.29
N HIS A 59 1.40 12.63 -10.23
CA HIS A 59 0.82 12.84 -8.90
C HIS A 59 -0.06 14.09 -8.85
N LYS A 60 0.46 15.18 -9.43
CA LYS A 60 -0.25 16.46 -9.49
C LYS A 60 -1.51 16.41 -10.36
N ASN A 61 -1.47 15.69 -11.48
CA ASN A 61 -2.58 15.67 -12.45
C ASN A 61 -3.71 14.71 -12.06
N TYR A 62 -3.41 13.68 -11.27
CA TYR A 62 -4.39 12.66 -10.87
C TYR A 62 -4.79 12.74 -9.39
N GLY A 63 -4.43 13.82 -8.69
CA GLY A 63 -4.80 14.03 -7.29
C GLY A 63 -4.21 12.97 -6.35
N ILE A 64 -3.03 12.45 -6.67
CA ILE A 64 -2.36 11.41 -5.89
C ILE A 64 -1.62 12.10 -4.75
N LEU A 65 -1.93 11.67 -3.53
CA LEU A 65 -1.35 12.26 -2.33
C LEU A 65 -0.05 11.54 -1.94
N PRO A 66 0.94 12.25 -1.40
CA PRO A 66 2.16 11.64 -0.88
C PRO A 66 1.86 10.78 0.35
N ASP A 67 2.79 9.87 0.66
CA ASP A 67 2.73 9.09 1.88
C ASP A 67 2.76 9.99 3.13
N ASP A 68 1.99 9.64 4.16
CA ASP A 68 2.04 10.25 5.49
C ASP A 68 2.35 9.18 6.56
N VAL A 69 3.50 9.33 7.21
CA VAL A 69 4.01 8.40 8.22
C VAL A 69 3.79 8.86 9.66
N SER A 70 3.03 9.95 9.88
CA SER A 70 2.81 10.52 11.21
C SER A 70 2.08 9.59 12.18
N LEU A 71 1.26 8.67 11.66
CA LEU A 71 0.56 7.65 12.45
C LEU A 71 1.26 6.29 12.45
N MET A 72 2.46 6.18 11.89
CA MET A 72 3.19 4.91 11.82
C MET A 72 3.40 4.26 13.20
N PRO A 73 3.73 5.00 14.28
CA PRO A 73 3.82 4.41 15.62
C PRO A 73 2.50 3.80 16.10
N ASN A 74 1.36 4.41 15.76
CA ASN A 74 0.04 3.89 16.12
C ASN A 74 -0.27 2.60 15.36
N VAL A 75 0.09 2.54 14.08
CA VAL A 75 -0.07 1.34 13.24
C VAL A 75 0.81 0.20 13.76
N GLU A 76 2.07 0.49 14.07
CA GLU A 76 2.99 -0.49 14.67
C GLU A 76 2.46 -1.02 16.00
N ASN A 77 1.97 -0.14 16.87
CA ASN A 77 1.37 -0.53 18.15
C ASN A 77 0.10 -1.38 17.97
N MET A 78 -0.76 -1.05 16.99
CA MET A 78 -1.95 -1.86 16.69
C MET A 78 -1.54 -3.29 16.33
N TYR A 79 -0.61 -3.48 15.39
CA TYR A 79 -0.15 -4.82 15.01
C TYR A 79 0.60 -5.52 16.15
N ALA A 80 1.41 -4.81 16.93
CA ALA A 80 2.08 -5.37 18.09
C ALA A 80 1.07 -5.88 19.14
N ASN A 81 -0.02 -5.15 19.37
CA ASN A 81 -1.09 -5.55 20.29
C ASN A 81 -1.84 -6.79 19.78
N ILE A 82 -2.09 -6.90 18.47
CA ILE A 82 -2.71 -8.10 17.86
C ILE A 82 -1.81 -9.33 18.10
N TRP A 83 -0.50 -9.19 17.85
CA TRP A 83 0.47 -10.28 17.97
C TRP A 83 0.76 -10.67 19.42
N SER A 84 0.77 -9.72 20.35
CA SER A 84 1.03 -9.98 21.78
C SER A 84 -0.22 -10.38 22.56
N GLY A 85 -1.40 -9.91 22.16
CA GLY A 85 -2.67 -10.13 22.85
C GLY A 85 -3.30 -11.50 22.63
N GLY A 86 -2.69 -12.37 21.81
CA GLY A 86 -3.17 -13.73 21.60
C GLY A 86 -4.43 -13.81 20.74
N ASN A 87 -4.64 -12.88 19.80
CA ASN A 87 -5.74 -12.95 18.82
C ASN A 87 -5.43 -14.01 17.74
N THR A 88 -5.33 -15.26 18.19
CA THR A 88 -4.77 -16.40 17.43
C THR A 88 -5.60 -16.74 16.20
N LEU A 89 -6.91 -16.54 16.23
CA LEU A 89 -7.79 -16.91 15.12
C LEU A 89 -7.53 -16.04 13.88
N GLN A 90 -7.48 -14.71 14.03
CA GLN A 90 -7.18 -13.81 12.91
C GLN A 90 -5.77 -14.01 12.38
N ILE A 91 -4.80 -14.22 13.28
CA ILE A 91 -3.42 -14.52 12.88
C ILE A 91 -3.38 -15.85 12.12
N GLN A 92 -4.12 -16.87 12.53
CA GLN A 92 -4.21 -18.15 11.82
C GLN A 92 -4.86 -18.01 10.44
N VAL A 93 -5.94 -17.23 10.34
CA VAL A 93 -6.58 -16.91 9.06
C VAL A 93 -5.59 -16.20 8.15
N TRP A 94 -4.88 -15.20 8.66
CA TRP A 94 -3.86 -14.48 7.91
C TRP A 94 -2.69 -15.38 7.45
N VAL A 95 -2.17 -16.24 8.34
CA VAL A 95 -1.11 -17.22 8.02
C VAL A 95 -1.59 -18.17 6.91
N SER A 96 -2.83 -18.65 7.00
CA SER A 96 -3.45 -19.51 6.00
C SER A 96 -3.55 -18.82 4.63
N ILE A 97 -4.06 -17.59 4.60
CA ILE A 97 -4.23 -16.81 3.37
C ILE A 97 -2.86 -16.50 2.72
N LYS A 98 -1.86 -16.10 3.52
CA LYS A 98 -0.51 -15.81 3.03
C LYS A 98 0.31 -17.08 2.74
N LYS A 99 -0.23 -18.28 2.98
CA LYS A 99 0.48 -19.56 2.88
C LYS A 99 1.81 -19.57 3.64
N LYS A 100 1.85 -18.89 4.80
CA LYS A 100 3.04 -18.86 5.65
C LYS A 100 3.10 -20.11 6.51
N ASN A 101 4.32 -20.52 6.85
CA ASN A 101 4.53 -21.72 7.65
C ASN A 101 4.29 -21.49 9.15
N SER A 102 4.33 -20.24 9.63
CA SER A 102 4.15 -19.94 11.05
C SER A 102 3.76 -18.48 11.33
N PRO A 103 2.98 -18.22 12.41
CA PRO A 103 2.80 -16.89 13.00
C PRO A 103 4.10 -16.18 13.41
N ALA A 104 5.20 -16.93 13.57
CA ALA A 104 6.53 -16.43 13.92
C ALA A 104 7.14 -15.49 12.87
N ASP A 105 6.62 -15.49 11.64
CA ASP A 105 7.04 -14.57 10.58
C ASP A 105 6.67 -13.10 10.86
N GLY A 106 5.92 -12.85 11.95
CA GLY A 106 5.64 -11.52 12.48
C GLY A 106 4.54 -10.77 11.72
N PRO A 107 4.17 -9.57 12.22
CA PRO A 107 3.11 -8.75 11.63
C PRO A 107 3.45 -8.22 10.24
N PRO A 108 2.46 -7.66 9.51
CA PRO A 108 2.69 -6.83 8.34
C PRO A 108 3.74 -5.73 8.62
N ARG A 109 4.57 -5.40 7.63
CA ARG A 109 5.75 -4.52 7.79
C ARG A 109 5.98 -3.66 6.56
N GLY A 110 6.84 -2.65 6.72
CA GLY A 110 7.31 -1.83 5.61
C GLY A 110 6.17 -1.05 4.96
N ASN A 111 5.92 -1.30 3.67
CA ASN A 111 4.93 -0.55 2.90
C ASN A 111 3.49 -0.72 3.42
N ASP A 112 3.18 -1.83 4.10
CA ASP A 112 1.87 -2.06 4.69
C ASP A 112 1.56 -0.99 5.75
N LEU A 113 2.55 -0.73 6.60
CA LEU A 113 2.48 0.27 7.66
C LEU A 113 2.32 1.67 7.08
N ARG A 114 3.01 1.97 5.98
CA ARG A 114 2.96 3.28 5.31
C ARG A 114 1.61 3.55 4.66
N ILE A 115 0.99 2.58 3.96
CA ILE A 115 -0.38 2.79 3.46
C ILE A 115 -1.32 3.02 4.62
N LEU A 116 -1.26 2.16 5.63
CA LEU A 116 -2.23 2.21 6.70
C LEU A 116 -2.10 3.50 7.50
N SER A 117 -0.86 3.98 7.75
CA SER A 117 -0.61 5.29 8.35
C SER A 117 -1.19 6.42 7.50
N THR A 118 -0.94 6.40 6.20
CA THR A 118 -1.43 7.42 5.26
C THR A 118 -2.96 7.44 5.23
N SER A 119 -3.58 6.27 5.08
CA SER A 119 -5.03 6.10 5.03
C SER A 119 -5.69 6.50 6.35
N ALA A 120 -5.13 6.08 7.48
CA ALA A 120 -5.59 6.46 8.81
C ALA A 120 -5.49 7.98 9.02
N LYS A 121 -4.45 8.61 8.49
CA LYS A 121 -4.28 10.06 8.58
C LYS A 121 -5.39 10.77 7.80
N PHE A 122 -5.71 10.31 6.60
CA PHE A 122 -6.83 10.84 5.82
C PHE A 122 -8.18 10.63 6.52
N ALA A 123 -8.38 9.48 7.17
CA ALA A 123 -9.58 9.18 7.95
C ALA A 123 -9.83 10.20 9.09
N THR A 124 -8.79 10.89 9.57
CA THR A 124 -8.93 11.97 10.58
C THR A 124 -9.56 13.25 10.03
N TYR A 125 -9.54 13.45 8.70
CA TYR A 125 -10.01 14.67 8.05
C TYR A 125 -11.32 14.45 7.29
N ILE A 126 -11.45 13.29 6.63
CA ILE A 126 -12.59 12.95 5.78
C ILE A 126 -12.93 11.47 5.93
N LYS A 127 -14.19 11.10 5.66
CA LYS A 127 -14.55 9.69 5.56
C LYS A 127 -13.70 9.04 4.46
N THR A 128 -12.91 8.05 4.85
CA THR A 128 -11.92 7.41 3.97
C THR A 128 -12.20 5.91 3.92
N GLU A 129 -12.13 5.34 2.72
CA GLU A 129 -12.28 3.91 2.46
C GLU A 129 -11.01 3.42 1.75
N LEU A 130 -10.38 2.36 2.27
CA LEU A 130 -9.20 1.75 1.67
C LEU A 130 -9.61 0.55 0.80
N LEU A 131 -9.70 0.77 -0.51
CA LEU A 131 -9.82 -0.31 -1.48
C LEU A 131 -8.50 -1.06 -1.60
N THR A 132 -8.51 -2.37 -1.35
CA THR A 132 -7.29 -3.18 -1.37
C THR A 132 -7.53 -4.62 -1.78
N PHE A 133 -6.50 -5.22 -2.35
CA PHE A 133 -6.40 -6.65 -2.65
C PHE A 133 -5.38 -7.34 -1.72
N ASP A 134 -4.76 -6.58 -0.82
CA ASP A 134 -3.72 -7.08 0.07
C ASP A 134 -4.32 -7.72 1.31
N HIS A 135 -3.99 -8.99 1.51
CA HIS A 135 -4.46 -9.81 2.61
C HIS A 135 -4.07 -9.23 3.99
N ASP A 136 -3.02 -8.41 4.06
CA ASP A 136 -2.58 -7.76 5.30
C ASP A 136 -3.61 -6.75 5.85
N PHE A 137 -4.44 -6.15 5.00
CA PHE A 137 -5.48 -5.23 5.47
C PHE A 137 -6.83 -5.93 5.62
N ILE A 138 -7.12 -6.88 4.73
CA ILE A 138 -8.39 -7.63 4.75
C ILE A 138 -8.49 -8.48 6.03
N ALA A 139 -7.41 -9.17 6.41
CA ALA A 139 -7.43 -10.06 7.58
C ALA A 139 -7.60 -9.32 8.91
N PHE A 140 -7.24 -8.04 8.97
CA PHE A 140 -7.27 -7.21 10.18
C PHE A 140 -8.23 -6.02 10.04
N GLU A 141 -9.23 -6.14 9.15
CA GLU A 141 -10.18 -5.06 8.85
C GLU A 141 -10.88 -4.53 10.12
N GLN A 142 -11.32 -5.43 11.00
CA GLN A 142 -12.08 -5.03 12.20
C GLN A 142 -11.21 -4.20 13.15
N GLU A 143 -9.97 -4.62 13.39
CA GLU A 143 -9.00 -3.91 14.22
C GLU A 143 -8.62 -2.57 13.62
N ILE A 144 -8.42 -2.53 12.30
CA ILE A 144 -8.12 -1.29 11.56
C ILE A 144 -9.30 -0.31 11.71
N ARG A 145 -10.52 -0.77 11.48
CA ARG A 145 -11.73 0.07 11.61
C ARG A 145 -11.89 0.57 13.04
N LYS A 146 -11.71 -0.30 14.03
CA LYS A 146 -11.80 0.05 15.44
C LYS A 146 -10.74 1.07 15.87
N THR A 147 -9.51 0.94 15.37
CA THR A 147 -8.37 1.77 15.79
C THR A 147 -8.32 3.11 15.06
N PHE A 148 -8.67 3.13 13.77
CA PHE A 148 -8.45 4.29 12.90
C PHE A 148 -9.72 4.86 12.30
N GLY A 149 -10.89 4.24 12.51
CA GLY A 149 -12.13 4.65 11.84
C GLY A 149 -12.07 4.51 10.32
N LEU A 150 -11.17 3.66 9.82
CA LEU A 150 -10.92 3.44 8.40
C LEU A 150 -11.67 2.20 7.93
N ASP A 151 -12.55 2.37 6.94
CA ASP A 151 -13.25 1.24 6.31
C ASP A 151 -12.33 0.56 5.28
N ILE A 152 -12.28 -0.77 5.29
CA ILE A 152 -11.53 -1.56 4.30
C ILE A 152 -12.51 -2.11 3.27
N ILE A 153 -12.25 -1.84 1.99
CA ILE A 153 -13.00 -2.45 0.88
C ILE A 153 -12.15 -3.54 0.27
N ASN A 154 -12.59 -4.79 0.42
CA ASN A 154 -11.94 -5.93 -0.21
C ASN A 154 -12.24 -5.94 -1.72
N GLY A 155 -11.22 -5.64 -2.53
CA GLY A 155 -11.29 -5.74 -3.99
C GLY A 155 -11.13 -7.16 -4.52
N GLY A 156 -10.66 -8.10 -3.69
CA GLY A 156 -10.43 -9.50 -4.04
C GLY A 156 -11.64 -10.42 -3.81
N THR A 157 -11.45 -11.72 -4.05
CA THR A 157 -12.52 -12.75 -3.97
C THR A 157 -12.62 -13.45 -2.60
N ILE A 158 -11.97 -12.93 -1.56
CA ILE A 158 -11.98 -13.60 -0.24
C ILE A 158 -13.30 -13.30 0.46
N PRO A 159 -14.09 -14.31 0.85
CA PRO A 159 -15.33 -14.08 1.59
C PRO A 159 -15.04 -13.48 2.96
N HIS A 160 -15.84 -12.50 3.37
CA HIS A 160 -15.81 -11.98 4.74
C HIS A 160 -16.08 -13.13 5.71
N THR A 161 -15.10 -13.49 6.52
CA THR A 161 -15.32 -14.37 7.66
C THR A 161 -15.96 -13.54 8.76
N TYR A 162 -17.30 -13.60 8.83
CA TYR A 162 -18.09 -13.14 9.98
C TYR A 162 -17.94 -14.10 11.16
#